data_AF-A0A0A0LUF1-F1
#
_entry.id   AF-A0A0A0LUF1-F1
#
_cell.length_a   1.000
_cell.length_b   1.000
_cell.length_c   1.000
_cell.angle_alpha   90.00
_cell.angle_beta   90.00
_cell.angle_gamma   90.00
#
_symmetry.space_group_name_H-M   'P 1'
#
loop_
_entity.id
_entity.type
_entity.pdbx_description
1 polymer ?
#
loop_
_entity_poly.entity_id
_entity_poly.type
_entity_poly.pdbx_seq_one_letter_code
_entity_poly.pdbx_strand_id
1 'polypeptide(L)'
;MNKTRHGISLLLLLSSTCFFSRICYGGDTITSTNFIKDPATIISNTSVFKLGFFTPSNSTHRYVGIWFEKISPQTVMWVANRDTPLNNTSGIFTISNDGNLVVLDSTNTILWSSNISSSSSSAANNTIAQILDTGNLVLKDTSSGVIKWESFEHPTDKFLPSMKLITDKRTNEHVGFTSWNSPSDPSTGNFSFLLDVRNIPEAVILNGGKTYWRSGPWNGQSFIGIPEMYSVYLSGYNLAIQDQIYTLSLATNIGAQEILYLFLSSQGNFEQRNWDDEKKQWNTSWVSHKTECDFYGTCGAFGICNAKTSPVCSCLTGFKPKQEKEWNQGNWRSGCVRKTTLKCEKQLNNNTDAKEDEFLKLGMVKVPFFAEWSFASLSIDDCRRECLRNCSCSSYAFENDICIHWMDDLIDTEQFESVGADLYLRIASADLPTNSGRNNKRIIIAIVIPVTFVIFIIAIFLTMWKRKINKHEKKLNMTSSVKKKILKQSIVDDDMIEGEIKLEELPLYDFEKVAIATNYFDLNSKLGQGGFGPVYKGKLLNGQEIAVKRLSRASKQGDSRLKIIHRDLKLAF
;
A
#
# COMPACT_ATOMS: atom_id res chain seq x y z
N MET A 1 -51.35 -2.51 61.76
CA MET A 1 -50.72 -3.52 60.88
C MET A 1 -50.09 -2.97 59.59
N ASN A 2 -49.95 -1.65 59.38
CA ASN A 2 -49.40 -1.11 58.11
C ASN A 2 -47.96 -0.53 58.17
N LYS A 3 -47.36 -0.37 59.37
CA LYS A 3 -45.97 0.11 59.49
C LYS A 3 -44.90 -0.98 59.43
N THR A 4 -45.24 -2.24 59.74
CA THR A 4 -44.28 -3.36 59.73
C THR A 4 -44.08 -4.00 58.35
N ARG A 5 -45.00 -3.80 57.39
CA ARG A 5 -44.86 -4.34 56.02
C ARG A 5 -43.90 -3.54 55.12
N HIS A 6 -43.73 -2.24 55.36
CA HIS A 6 -42.84 -1.39 54.56
C HIS A 6 -41.36 -1.60 54.90
N GLY A 7 -41.04 -1.94 56.15
CA GLY A 7 -39.66 -2.24 56.57
C GLY A 7 -39.12 -3.54 55.94
N ILE A 8 -39.95 -4.57 55.85
CA ILE A 8 -39.55 -5.88 55.32
C ILE A 8 -39.34 -5.82 53.79
N SER A 9 -40.14 -5.03 53.07
CA SER A 9 -39.97 -4.84 51.62
C SER A 9 -38.71 -4.03 51.28
N LEU A 10 -38.31 -3.08 52.13
CA LEU A 10 -37.08 -2.30 51.94
C LEU A 10 -35.82 -3.13 52.23
N LEU A 11 -35.88 -4.01 53.25
CA LEU A 11 -34.80 -4.95 53.58
C LEU A 11 -34.60 -6.04 52.51
N LEU A 12 -35.66 -6.48 51.83
CA LEU A 12 -35.57 -7.40 50.68
C LEU A 12 -35.05 -6.73 49.40
N LEU A 13 -35.33 -5.43 49.18
CA LEU A 13 -34.72 -4.67 48.09
C LEU A 13 -33.23 -4.40 48.33
N LEU A 14 -32.82 -4.14 49.57
CA LEU A 14 -31.42 -3.95 49.94
C LEU A 14 -30.60 -5.25 49.96
N SER A 15 -31.23 -6.42 50.17
CA SER A 15 -30.55 -7.72 50.02
C SER A 15 -30.41 -8.15 48.56
N SER A 16 -31.34 -7.75 47.68
CA SER A 16 -31.26 -8.04 46.24
C SER A 16 -30.24 -7.18 45.48
N THR A 17 -29.82 -6.03 46.01
CA THR A 17 -28.76 -5.19 45.42
C THR A 17 -27.35 -5.63 45.81
N CYS A 18 -27.19 -6.55 46.78
CA CYS A 18 -25.90 -7.12 47.15
C CYS A 18 -25.50 -8.39 46.37
N PHE A 19 -26.36 -8.91 45.48
CA PHE A 19 -26.05 -10.12 44.70
C PHE A 19 -25.47 -9.86 43.29
N PHE A 20 -25.22 -8.59 42.92
CA PHE A 20 -24.58 -8.22 41.66
C PHE A 20 -23.45 -7.20 41.82
N SER A 21 -22.84 -7.09 43.00
CA SER A 21 -21.53 -6.47 43.13
C SER A 21 -20.48 -7.40 42.51
N ARG A 22 -20.30 -7.33 41.19
CA ARG A 22 -19.03 -7.74 40.59
C ARG A 22 -17.96 -6.92 41.30
N ILE A 23 -17.19 -7.55 42.17
CA ILE A 23 -16.01 -6.95 42.79
C ILE A 23 -15.05 -6.69 41.63
N CYS A 24 -15.13 -5.49 41.05
CA CYS A 24 -14.21 -5.04 40.02
C CYS A 24 -12.98 -4.52 40.77
N TYR A 25 -11.94 -5.34 40.85
CA TYR A 25 -10.62 -4.82 41.19
C TYR A 25 -10.18 -3.91 40.04
N GLY A 26 -10.37 -2.60 40.20
CA GLY A 26 -9.95 -1.56 39.25
C GLY A 26 -8.46 -1.28 39.30
N GLY A 27 -7.63 -2.33 39.30
CA GLY A 27 -6.18 -2.24 39.17
C GLY A 27 -5.74 -2.60 37.76
N ASP A 28 -4.51 -2.24 37.42
CA ASP A 28 -3.81 -2.57 36.17
C ASP A 28 -2.69 -3.59 36.40
N THR A 29 -2.58 -4.13 37.61
CA THR A 29 -1.46 -4.97 38.05
C THR A 29 -1.90 -6.33 38.62
N ILE A 30 -1.01 -7.31 38.48
CA ILE A 30 -1.12 -8.67 39.02
C ILE A 30 0.11 -8.95 39.88
N THR A 31 -0.11 -9.48 41.07
CA THR A 31 0.92 -9.98 41.99
C THR A 31 0.60 -11.43 42.38
N SER A 32 1.48 -12.08 43.14
CA SER A 32 1.22 -13.42 43.69
C SER A 32 0.00 -13.46 44.63
N THR A 33 -0.35 -12.33 45.26
CA THR A 33 -1.49 -12.20 46.19
C THR A 33 -2.72 -11.55 45.56
N ASN A 34 -2.54 -10.77 44.51
CA ASN A 34 -3.62 -10.13 43.75
C ASN A 34 -3.61 -10.67 42.31
N PHE A 35 -4.46 -11.66 42.06
CA PHE A 35 -4.51 -12.42 40.82
C PHE A 35 -5.92 -12.42 40.22
N ILE A 36 -6.01 -12.79 38.93
CA ILE A 36 -7.30 -12.85 38.24
C ILE A 36 -7.86 -14.25 38.38
N LYS A 37 -9.03 -14.36 39.01
CA LYS A 37 -9.85 -15.58 39.01
C LYS A 37 -11.09 -15.33 38.16
N ASP A 38 -11.40 -16.23 37.23
CA ASP A 38 -12.58 -16.11 36.35
C ASP A 38 -13.87 -15.89 37.19
N PRO A 39 -14.70 -14.85 36.93
CA PRO A 39 -14.71 -13.90 35.81
C PRO A 39 -14.17 -12.49 36.11
N ALA A 40 -13.29 -12.35 37.10
CA ALA A 40 -12.62 -11.08 37.37
C ALA A 40 -11.76 -10.62 36.18
N THR A 41 -11.49 -9.32 36.13
CA THR A 41 -10.69 -8.67 35.08
C THR A 41 -9.87 -7.54 35.68
N ILE A 42 -8.79 -7.16 35.00
CA ILE A 42 -8.06 -5.92 35.26
C ILE A 42 -8.14 -5.00 34.03
N ILE A 43 -7.94 -3.70 34.24
CA ILE A 43 -8.11 -2.68 33.20
C ILE A 43 -6.85 -1.82 33.18
N SER A 44 -6.40 -1.42 31.99
CA SER A 44 -5.28 -0.50 31.83
C SER A 44 -5.58 0.86 32.46
N ASN A 45 -4.55 1.61 32.84
CA ASN A 45 -4.68 2.85 33.62
C ASN A 45 -5.69 3.87 33.03
N THR A 46 -5.69 4.09 31.71
CA THR A 46 -6.65 4.99 31.04
C THR A 46 -7.88 4.28 30.47
N SER A 47 -8.10 3.01 30.85
CA SER A 47 -9.25 2.19 30.43
C SER A 47 -9.37 2.02 28.92
N VAL A 48 -8.24 1.76 28.26
CA VAL A 48 -8.17 1.44 26.82
C VAL A 48 -8.28 -0.07 26.62
N PHE A 49 -7.55 -0.85 27.40
CA PHE A 49 -7.51 -2.31 27.32
C PHE A 49 -7.98 -2.97 28.61
N LYS A 50 -8.59 -4.15 28.46
CA LYS A 50 -9.02 -5.02 29.54
C LYS A 50 -8.38 -6.39 29.36
N LEU A 51 -7.96 -6.99 30.47
CA LEU A 51 -7.38 -8.33 30.54
C LEU A 51 -8.24 -9.22 31.44
N GLY A 52 -8.51 -10.44 30.98
CA GLY A 52 -9.20 -11.45 31.77
C GLY A 52 -9.59 -12.68 30.98
N PHE A 53 -10.53 -13.45 31.52
CA PHE A 53 -11.01 -14.69 30.90
C PHE A 53 -12.14 -14.43 29.90
N PHE A 54 -12.07 -15.05 28.73
CA PHE A 54 -13.09 -14.96 27.68
C PHE A 54 -13.34 -16.31 27.02
N THR A 55 -14.46 -16.39 26.29
CA THR A 55 -14.85 -17.54 25.49
C THR A 55 -15.12 -17.05 24.06
N PRO A 56 -14.41 -17.57 23.04
CA PRO A 56 -14.69 -17.25 21.65
C PRO A 56 -16.13 -17.60 21.27
N SER A 57 -16.68 -16.89 20.29
CA SER A 57 -17.98 -17.21 19.71
C SER A 57 -18.02 -18.67 19.25
N ASN A 58 -19.13 -19.38 19.54
CA ASN A 58 -19.33 -20.79 19.19
C ASN A 58 -18.27 -21.76 19.79
N SER A 59 -17.71 -21.43 20.95
CA SER A 59 -16.78 -22.28 21.69
C SER A 59 -17.25 -22.50 23.13
N THR A 60 -16.84 -23.61 23.74
CA THR A 60 -17.00 -23.88 25.18
C THR A 60 -15.69 -23.72 25.95
N HIS A 61 -14.59 -23.51 25.23
CA HIS A 61 -13.27 -23.36 25.81
C HIS A 61 -13.08 -21.95 26.39
N ARG A 62 -12.21 -21.86 27.40
CA ARG A 62 -11.95 -20.62 28.14
C ARG A 62 -10.47 -20.25 28.03
N TYR A 63 -10.23 -18.97 27.80
CA TYR A 63 -8.89 -18.43 27.52
C TYR A 63 -8.65 -17.14 28.30
N VAL A 64 -7.40 -16.84 28.60
CA VAL A 64 -6.97 -15.51 29.02
C VAL A 64 -6.65 -14.68 27.79
N GLY A 65 -7.18 -13.46 27.71
CA GLY A 65 -6.89 -12.57 26.60
C GLY A 65 -6.98 -11.09 26.95
N ILE A 66 -6.46 -10.27 26.04
CA ILE A 66 -6.50 -8.80 26.11
C ILE A 66 -7.44 -8.31 25.02
N TRP A 67 -8.35 -7.39 25.34
CA TRP A 67 -9.25 -6.77 24.37
C TRP A 67 -9.47 -5.29 24.68
N PHE A 68 -9.99 -4.55 23.71
CA PHE A 68 -10.39 -3.15 23.91
C PHE A 68 -11.55 -3.04 24.90
N GLU A 69 -11.42 -2.16 25.90
CA GLU A 69 -12.40 -2.05 26.98
C GLU A 69 -13.75 -1.48 26.51
N LYS A 70 -13.70 -0.46 25.67
CA LYS A 70 -14.86 0.34 25.27
C LYS A 70 -15.42 -0.03 23.89
N ILE A 71 -14.87 -1.05 23.25
CA ILE A 71 -15.26 -1.48 21.89
C ILE A 71 -16.13 -2.72 21.97
N SER A 72 -17.29 -2.66 21.30
CA SER A 72 -18.23 -3.76 21.12
C SER A 72 -18.51 -3.96 19.63
N PRO A 73 -18.52 -5.20 19.11
CA PRO A 73 -18.30 -6.47 19.81
C PRO A 73 -16.86 -6.66 20.32
N GLN A 74 -16.69 -7.55 21.30
CA GLN A 74 -15.40 -7.83 21.94
C GLN A 74 -14.34 -8.17 20.88
N THR A 75 -13.25 -7.39 20.85
CA THR A 75 -12.16 -7.56 19.90
C THR A 75 -10.90 -7.96 20.64
N VAL A 76 -10.61 -9.27 20.64
CA VAL A 76 -9.47 -9.86 21.35
C VAL A 76 -8.19 -9.68 20.54
N MET A 77 -7.20 -9.02 21.14
CA MET A 77 -5.92 -8.63 20.56
C MET A 77 -4.79 -9.61 20.87
N TRP A 78 -4.89 -10.32 21.99
CA TRP A 78 -3.88 -11.26 22.46
C TRP A 78 -4.52 -12.37 23.29
N VAL A 79 -3.95 -13.57 23.23
CA VAL A 79 -4.42 -14.77 23.93
C VAL A 79 -3.22 -15.52 24.53
N ALA A 80 -3.26 -15.79 25.84
CA ALA A 80 -2.16 -16.48 26.52
C ALA A 80 -2.14 -17.99 26.19
N ASN A 81 -3.13 -18.72 26.71
CA ASN A 81 -3.22 -20.18 26.63
C ASN A 81 -3.91 -20.65 25.35
N ARG A 82 -3.51 -20.09 24.20
CA ARG A 82 -4.20 -20.28 22.92
C ARG A 82 -4.22 -21.75 22.45
N ASP A 83 -3.17 -22.51 22.75
CA ASP A 83 -3.04 -23.92 22.35
C ASP A 83 -3.48 -24.91 23.45
N THR A 84 -3.71 -24.42 24.66
CA THR A 84 -4.04 -25.22 25.86
C THR A 84 -5.22 -24.59 26.63
N PRO A 85 -6.45 -24.70 26.09
CA PRO A 85 -7.63 -24.08 26.69
C PRO A 85 -8.01 -24.66 28.05
N LEU A 86 -8.75 -23.86 28.82
CA LEU A 86 -9.52 -24.32 29.98
C LEU A 86 -10.87 -24.91 29.52
N ASN A 87 -11.34 -25.93 30.22
CA ASN A 87 -12.62 -26.60 29.93
C ASN A 87 -13.80 -26.07 30.77
N ASN A 88 -13.54 -25.12 31.68
CA ASN A 88 -14.52 -24.58 32.61
C ASN A 88 -14.13 -23.16 33.04
N THR A 89 -14.92 -22.54 33.93
CA THR A 89 -14.68 -21.18 34.45
C THR A 89 -13.96 -21.16 35.80
N SER A 90 -13.05 -22.10 36.04
CA SER A 90 -12.27 -22.18 37.28
C SER A 90 -10.83 -21.67 37.15
N GLY A 91 -10.51 -21.09 36.00
CA GLY A 91 -9.16 -20.63 35.67
C GLY A 91 -8.64 -19.53 36.60
N ILE A 92 -7.34 -19.59 36.85
CA ILE A 92 -6.59 -18.58 37.62
C ILE A 92 -5.44 -18.08 36.76
N PHE A 93 -5.29 -16.76 36.65
CA PHE A 93 -4.15 -16.11 36.01
C PHE A 93 -3.37 -15.33 37.06
N THR A 94 -2.17 -15.82 37.38
CA THR A 94 -1.39 -15.41 38.56
C THR A 94 0.11 -15.45 38.31
N ILE A 95 0.89 -14.93 39.26
CA ILE A 95 2.34 -15.11 39.31
C ILE A 95 2.67 -16.33 40.17
N SER A 96 3.39 -17.27 39.57
CA SER A 96 3.92 -18.49 40.16
C SER A 96 5.11 -18.19 41.10
N ASN A 97 5.45 -19.13 42.00
CA ASN A 97 6.52 -18.96 43.00
C ASN A 97 7.90 -18.66 42.38
N ASP A 98 8.14 -19.16 41.17
CA ASP A 98 9.34 -18.93 40.36
C ASP A 98 9.35 -17.56 39.65
N GLY A 99 8.33 -16.72 39.87
CA GLY A 99 8.20 -15.40 39.28
C GLY A 99 7.59 -15.39 37.87
N ASN A 100 7.22 -16.55 37.32
CA ASN A 100 6.56 -16.62 36.01
C ASN A 100 5.09 -16.23 36.09
N LEU A 101 4.58 -15.59 35.04
CA LEU A 101 3.15 -15.43 34.83
C LEU A 101 2.58 -16.76 34.31
N VAL A 102 1.49 -17.24 34.90
CA VAL A 102 0.92 -18.57 34.59
C VAL A 102 -0.61 -18.57 34.50
N VAL A 103 -1.14 -19.43 33.64
CA VAL A 103 -2.56 -19.82 33.61
C VAL A 103 -2.69 -21.18 34.28
N LEU A 104 -3.54 -21.28 35.30
CA LEU A 104 -3.81 -22.50 36.07
C LEU A 104 -5.26 -22.95 35.89
N ASP A 105 -5.48 -24.26 35.95
CA ASP A 105 -6.81 -24.87 36.04
C ASP A 105 -7.28 -25.08 37.50
N SER A 106 -8.46 -25.70 37.69
CA SER A 106 -9.00 -26.03 39.03
C SER A 106 -8.11 -26.93 39.89
N THR A 107 -7.18 -27.66 39.27
CA THR A 107 -6.26 -28.59 39.94
C THR A 107 -4.88 -27.96 40.17
N ASN A 108 -4.71 -26.67 39.87
CA ASN A 108 -3.43 -25.95 39.84
C ASN A 108 -2.44 -26.50 38.80
N THR A 109 -2.93 -27.16 37.76
CA THR A 109 -2.10 -27.56 36.62
C THR A 109 -1.78 -26.34 35.78
N ILE A 110 -0.51 -26.13 35.44
CA ILE A 110 -0.05 -25.03 34.58
C ILE A 110 -0.41 -25.36 33.13
N LEU A 111 -1.30 -24.55 32.54
CA LEU A 111 -1.68 -24.66 31.13
C LEU A 111 -0.82 -23.76 30.24
N TRP A 112 -0.33 -22.64 30.76
CA TRP A 112 0.53 -21.69 30.05
C TRP A 112 1.47 -20.99 31.03
N SER A 113 2.67 -20.62 30.57
CA SER A 113 3.63 -19.82 31.32
C SER A 113 4.42 -18.85 30.42
N SER A 114 4.83 -17.71 30.97
CA SER A 114 5.80 -16.79 30.35
C SER A 114 7.19 -17.40 30.11
N ASN A 115 7.52 -18.52 30.76
CA ASN A 115 8.76 -19.28 30.57
C ASN A 115 10.06 -18.43 30.66
N ILE A 116 10.10 -17.47 31.59
CA ILE A 116 11.29 -16.70 31.88
C ILE A 116 12.28 -17.55 32.70
N SER A 117 13.55 -17.46 32.36
CA SER A 117 14.63 -18.12 33.11
C SER A 117 14.85 -17.38 34.44
N SER A 118 14.38 -17.93 35.56
CA SER A 118 14.62 -17.36 36.89
C SER A 118 15.62 -18.18 37.70
N SER A 119 16.55 -17.50 38.36
CA SER A 119 17.61 -18.10 39.17
C SER A 119 17.27 -18.18 40.67
N SER A 120 16.06 -17.81 41.09
CA SER A 120 15.70 -17.73 42.52
C SER A 120 14.30 -18.26 42.84
N SER A 121 14.23 -19.07 43.89
CA SER A 121 13.01 -19.71 44.43
C SER A 121 12.08 -18.75 45.19
N SER A 122 12.37 -17.45 45.19
CA SER A 122 11.57 -16.39 45.83
C SER A 122 11.28 -15.23 44.87
N ALA A 123 11.33 -15.49 43.55
CA ALA A 123 11.15 -14.47 42.53
C ALA A 123 9.74 -13.87 42.50
N ALA A 124 8.71 -14.61 42.95
CA ALA A 124 7.32 -14.15 42.94
C ALA A 124 7.08 -12.81 43.66
N ASN A 125 7.76 -12.57 44.79
CA ASN A 125 7.64 -11.32 45.55
C ASN A 125 8.35 -10.14 44.88
N ASN A 126 9.26 -10.45 43.95
CA ASN A 126 10.07 -9.48 43.22
C ASN A 126 9.56 -9.27 41.79
N THR A 127 8.40 -9.82 41.44
CA THR A 127 7.81 -9.68 40.11
C THR A 127 6.38 -9.16 40.21
N ILE A 128 6.04 -8.26 39.29
CA ILE A 128 4.71 -7.72 39.12
C ILE A 128 4.37 -7.70 37.63
N ALA A 129 3.17 -8.13 37.26
CA ALA A 129 2.68 -7.97 35.90
C ALA A 129 1.77 -6.75 35.80
N GLN A 130 1.80 -6.04 34.69
CA GLN A 130 1.01 -4.82 34.47
C GLN A 130 0.50 -4.75 33.03
N ILE A 131 -0.79 -4.45 32.84
CA ILE A 131 -1.36 -4.14 31.52
C ILE A 131 -1.21 -2.64 31.24
N LEU A 132 -0.46 -2.30 30.19
CA LEU A 132 -0.22 -0.93 29.77
C LEU A 132 -1.33 -0.41 28.85
N ASP A 133 -1.45 0.92 28.75
CA ASP A 133 -2.41 1.57 27.84
C ASP A 133 -2.08 1.38 26.35
N THR A 134 -0.88 0.89 26.05
CA THR A 134 -0.50 0.45 24.70
C THR A 134 -1.13 -0.90 24.33
N GLY A 135 -1.67 -1.64 25.31
CA GLY A 135 -2.15 -3.01 25.16
C GLY A 135 -1.10 -4.08 25.50
N ASN A 136 0.12 -3.65 25.85
CA ASN A 136 1.21 -4.55 26.21
C ASN A 136 1.09 -5.00 27.67
N LEU A 137 1.06 -6.31 27.90
CA LEU A 137 1.15 -6.91 29.22
C LEU A 137 2.61 -7.21 29.51
N VAL A 138 3.16 -6.52 30.51
CA VAL A 138 4.58 -6.63 30.87
C VAL A 138 4.73 -7.31 32.23
N LEU A 139 5.72 -8.18 32.35
CA LEU A 139 6.18 -8.74 33.62
C LEU A 139 7.51 -8.09 33.97
N LYS A 140 7.57 -7.39 35.10
CA LYS A 140 8.75 -6.60 35.50
C LYS A 140 9.21 -6.93 36.90
N ASP A 141 10.49 -6.68 37.14
CA ASP A 141 11.08 -6.75 38.45
C ASP A 141 10.61 -5.57 39.31
N THR A 142 10.08 -5.85 40.51
CA THR A 142 9.52 -4.83 41.40
C THR A 142 10.60 -3.88 41.94
N SER A 143 11.85 -4.34 42.07
CA SER A 143 12.94 -3.54 42.66
C SER A 143 13.63 -2.65 41.64
N SER A 144 13.93 -3.19 40.46
CA SER A 144 14.68 -2.49 39.41
C SER A 144 13.79 -1.87 38.34
N GLY A 145 12.53 -2.31 38.23
CA GLY A 145 11.61 -1.91 37.16
C GLY A 145 11.95 -2.53 35.80
N VAL A 146 13.00 -3.36 35.70
CA VAL A 146 13.42 -4.02 34.46
C VAL A 146 12.33 -4.98 34.00
N ILE A 147 11.96 -4.85 32.72
CA ILE A 147 11.02 -5.74 32.06
C ILE A 147 11.71 -7.08 31.76
N LYS A 148 11.07 -8.17 32.18
CA LYS A 148 11.55 -9.56 32.01
C LYS A 148 10.82 -10.31 30.90
N TRP A 149 9.59 -9.90 30.58
CA TRP A 149 8.75 -10.50 29.54
C TRP A 149 7.65 -9.53 29.10
N GLU A 150 7.27 -9.56 27.82
CA GLU A 150 6.25 -8.70 27.23
C GLU A 150 5.34 -9.48 26.28
N SER A 151 4.03 -9.25 26.33
CA SER A 151 3.08 -9.89 25.40
C SER A 151 3.30 -9.47 23.95
N PHE A 152 3.89 -8.29 23.71
CA PHE A 152 4.20 -7.78 22.37
C PHE A 152 5.30 -8.56 21.65
N GLU A 153 6.13 -9.32 22.36
CA GLU A 153 7.10 -10.25 21.78
C GLU A 153 6.47 -11.61 21.42
N HIS A 154 5.20 -11.82 21.82
CA HIS A 154 4.44 -13.04 21.58
C HIS A 154 3.03 -12.75 21.02
N PRO A 155 2.91 -12.06 19.87
CA PRO A 155 1.62 -11.69 19.31
C PRO A 155 0.82 -12.92 18.83
N THR A 156 -0.49 -12.74 18.65
CA THR A 156 -1.40 -13.82 18.20
C THR A 156 -1.85 -13.63 16.75
N ASP A 157 -3.12 -13.40 16.44
CA ASP A 157 -3.62 -13.20 15.08
C ASP A 157 -3.73 -11.72 14.68
N LYS A 158 -3.60 -10.82 15.66
CA LYS A 158 -3.71 -9.37 15.48
C LYS A 158 -2.45 -8.67 15.94
N PHE A 159 -2.19 -7.54 15.28
CA PHE A 159 -1.01 -6.73 15.50
C PHE A 159 -1.41 -5.27 15.73
N LEU A 160 -0.97 -4.70 16.85
CA LEU A 160 -1.23 -3.31 17.20
C LEU A 160 -0.15 -2.39 16.61
N PRO A 161 -0.48 -1.12 16.31
CA PRO A 161 0.49 -0.08 15.89
C PRO A 161 1.75 0.01 16.75
N SER A 162 1.63 -0.25 18.05
CA SER A 162 2.68 -0.17 19.06
C SER A 162 3.59 -1.41 19.10
N MET A 163 3.21 -2.50 18.42
CA MET A 163 4.04 -3.70 18.27
C MET A 163 5.10 -3.50 17.17
N LYS A 164 6.11 -4.37 17.17
CA LYS A 164 7.22 -4.35 16.21
C LYS A 164 7.39 -5.73 15.60
N LEU A 165 7.61 -5.78 14.28
CA LEU A 165 8.11 -7.01 13.65
C LEU A 165 9.62 -7.00 13.76
N ILE A 166 10.18 -8.09 14.26
CA ILE A 166 11.61 -8.19 14.52
C ILE A 166 12.11 -9.44 13.83
N THR A 167 13.29 -9.40 13.23
CA THR A 167 13.97 -10.58 12.72
C THR A 167 15.46 -10.45 12.98
N ASP A 168 16.01 -11.37 13.77
CA ASP A 168 17.46 -11.52 13.94
C ASP A 168 17.97 -12.46 12.84
N LYS A 169 18.68 -11.88 11.87
CA LYS A 169 19.24 -12.64 10.73
C LYS A 169 20.29 -13.67 11.15
N ARG A 170 20.94 -13.49 12.31
CA ARG A 170 22.01 -14.37 12.81
C ARG A 170 21.44 -15.62 13.47
N THR A 171 20.35 -15.50 14.22
CA THR A 171 19.71 -16.64 14.90
C THR A 171 18.54 -17.24 14.11
N ASN A 172 18.03 -16.53 13.09
CA ASN A 172 16.76 -16.81 12.41
C ASN A 172 15.52 -16.74 13.33
N GLU A 173 15.66 -16.12 14.50
CA GLU A 173 14.53 -15.83 15.38
C GLU A 173 13.78 -14.60 14.88
N HIS A 174 12.46 -14.60 15.07
CA HIS A 174 11.62 -13.51 14.62
C HIS A 174 10.41 -13.30 15.55
N VAL A 175 10.00 -12.04 15.66
CA VAL A 175 8.71 -11.64 16.21
C VAL A 175 7.80 -11.34 15.02
N GLY A 176 6.93 -12.31 14.73
CA GLY A 176 5.84 -12.23 13.77
C GLY A 176 4.56 -12.75 14.43
N PHE A 177 3.44 -12.75 13.72
CA PHE A 177 2.14 -13.13 14.29
C PHE A 177 1.45 -14.20 13.44
N THR A 178 0.62 -15.02 14.07
CA THR A 178 0.05 -16.25 13.50
C THR A 178 -1.47 -16.25 13.63
N SER A 179 -2.13 -16.55 12.52
CA SER A 179 -3.59 -16.72 12.47
C SER A 179 -4.09 -17.64 13.58
N TRP A 180 -5.33 -17.41 14.01
CA TRP A 180 -6.09 -18.44 14.72
C TRP A 180 -6.40 -19.60 13.77
N ASN A 181 -6.59 -20.80 14.34
CA ASN A 181 -6.98 -21.98 13.57
C ASN A 181 -8.38 -21.80 12.94
N SER A 182 -9.31 -21.18 13.67
CA SER A 182 -10.60 -20.74 13.13
C SER A 182 -11.16 -19.55 13.93
N PRO A 183 -12.22 -18.88 13.47
CA PRO A 183 -12.85 -17.77 14.22
C PRO A 183 -13.34 -18.16 15.63
N SER A 184 -13.58 -19.46 15.90
CA SER A 184 -14.03 -20.01 17.19
C SER A 184 -12.92 -20.73 17.97
N ASP A 185 -11.73 -20.85 17.40
CA ASP A 185 -10.61 -21.62 17.94
C ASP A 185 -9.30 -20.81 17.84
N PRO A 186 -8.88 -20.15 18.95
CA PRO A 186 -7.67 -19.33 19.00
C PRO A 186 -6.34 -20.07 18.88
N SER A 187 -6.34 -21.41 18.86
CA SER A 187 -5.12 -22.19 18.69
C SER A 187 -4.33 -21.80 17.44
N THR A 188 -3.05 -22.15 17.41
CA THR A 188 -2.13 -21.76 16.34
C THR A 188 -2.60 -22.28 14.99
N GLY A 189 -2.97 -21.34 14.09
CA GLY A 189 -3.39 -21.63 12.73
C GLY A 189 -2.22 -21.81 11.77
N ASN A 190 -2.54 -22.06 10.49
CA ASN A 190 -1.53 -22.41 9.48
C ASN A 190 -0.84 -21.21 8.83
N PHE A 191 -1.41 -20.00 8.97
CA PHE A 191 -0.86 -18.79 8.38
C PHE A 191 -0.04 -17.98 9.39
N SER A 192 1.12 -17.52 8.95
CA SER A 192 2.01 -16.65 9.73
C SER A 192 2.44 -15.43 8.93
N PHE A 193 2.60 -14.29 9.58
CA PHE A 193 3.13 -13.07 8.99
C PHE A 193 4.42 -12.67 9.68
N LEU A 194 5.48 -12.44 8.90
CA LEU A 194 6.82 -12.10 9.40
C LEU A 194 7.59 -11.25 8.39
N LEU A 195 8.72 -10.72 8.84
CA LEU A 195 9.69 -10.02 7.98
C LEU A 195 10.75 -11.02 7.50
N ASP A 196 10.77 -11.33 6.21
CA ASP A 196 11.80 -12.16 5.59
C ASP A 196 13.01 -11.30 5.23
N VAL A 197 14.18 -11.67 5.76
CA VAL A 197 15.43 -10.89 5.64
C VAL A 197 16.57 -11.68 4.98
N ARG A 198 16.25 -12.75 4.25
CA ARG A 198 17.24 -13.59 3.55
C ARG A 198 18.20 -12.73 2.72
N ASN A 199 17.66 -11.86 1.88
CA ASN A 199 18.42 -10.89 1.08
C ASN A 199 17.99 -9.47 1.46
N ILE A 200 16.94 -8.97 0.81
CA ILE A 200 16.30 -7.69 1.09
C ILE A 200 15.07 -7.92 1.97
N PRO A 201 14.83 -7.09 3.00
CA PRO A 201 13.64 -7.21 3.85
C PRO A 201 12.33 -7.13 3.05
N GLU A 202 11.50 -8.16 3.19
CA GLU A 202 10.13 -8.25 2.64
C GLU A 202 9.17 -8.73 3.73
N ALA A 203 7.99 -8.13 3.85
CA ALA A 203 6.94 -8.70 4.69
C ALA A 203 6.24 -9.82 3.92
N VAL A 204 6.11 -11.00 4.54
CA VAL A 204 5.57 -12.20 3.88
C VAL A 204 4.48 -12.84 4.72
N ILE A 205 3.47 -13.40 4.04
CA ILE A 205 2.55 -14.36 4.62
C ILE A 205 3.02 -15.75 4.20
N LEU A 206 3.18 -16.65 5.17
CA LEU A 206 3.44 -18.06 4.92
C LEU A 206 2.19 -18.88 5.23
N ASN A 207 1.99 -19.95 4.48
CA ASN A 207 0.97 -20.97 4.72
C ASN A 207 1.68 -22.32 4.89
N GLY A 208 1.74 -22.84 6.13
CA GLY A 208 2.50 -24.04 6.44
C GLY A 208 3.97 -23.95 6.02
N GLY A 209 4.59 -22.77 6.19
CA GLY A 209 5.98 -22.49 5.83
C GLY A 209 6.25 -22.14 4.36
N LYS A 210 5.24 -22.18 3.48
CA LYS A 210 5.38 -21.78 2.07
C LYS A 210 4.89 -20.36 1.85
N THR A 211 5.60 -19.57 1.04
CA THR A 211 5.17 -18.20 0.70
C THR A 211 3.79 -18.21 0.05
N TYR A 212 2.89 -17.43 0.63
CA TYR A 212 1.50 -17.27 0.20
C TYR A 212 1.25 -15.88 -0.39
N TRP A 213 1.88 -14.86 0.21
CA TRP A 213 1.86 -13.46 -0.23
C TRP A 213 3.16 -12.79 0.17
N ARG A 214 3.53 -11.71 -0.52
CA ARG A 214 4.67 -10.86 -0.16
C ARG A 214 4.43 -9.40 -0.52
N SER A 215 5.02 -8.51 0.28
CA SER A 215 4.95 -7.07 0.10
C SER A 215 5.83 -6.53 -1.01
N GLY A 216 6.77 -7.32 -1.54
CA GLY A 216 7.89 -6.79 -2.32
C GLY A 216 8.99 -6.18 -1.45
N PRO A 217 10.19 -5.98 -2.01
CA PRO A 217 11.36 -5.46 -1.29
C PRO A 217 11.13 -4.07 -0.73
N TRP A 218 11.71 -3.84 0.45
CA TRP A 218 11.83 -2.50 1.04
C TRP A 218 12.83 -1.66 0.25
N ASN A 219 12.38 -0.53 -0.30
CA ASN A 219 13.23 0.38 -1.08
C ASN A 219 13.84 1.53 -0.26
N GLY A 220 13.78 1.47 1.06
CA GLY A 220 14.18 2.56 1.95
C GLY A 220 13.01 3.47 2.38
N GLN A 221 11.88 3.44 1.67
CA GLN A 221 10.72 4.29 1.97
C GLN A 221 9.40 3.52 2.10
N SER A 222 9.20 2.49 1.29
CA SER A 222 8.02 1.64 1.28
C SER A 222 8.35 0.25 0.75
N PHE A 223 7.41 -0.68 0.92
CA PHE A 223 7.46 -1.96 0.22
C PHE A 223 6.92 -1.77 -1.21
N ILE A 224 7.75 -2.08 -2.21
CA ILE A 224 7.46 -1.79 -3.63
C ILE A 224 6.16 -2.46 -4.13
N GLY A 225 5.83 -3.63 -3.59
CA GLY A 225 4.65 -4.41 -3.98
C GLY A 225 3.38 -4.05 -3.23
N ILE A 226 3.35 -2.97 -2.44
CA ILE A 226 2.12 -2.44 -1.83
C ILE A 226 1.79 -1.10 -2.49
N PRO A 227 0.91 -1.07 -3.51
CA PRO A 227 0.56 0.14 -4.26
C PRO A 227 0.10 1.33 -3.40
N GLU A 228 -0.56 1.07 -2.27
CA GLU A 228 -1.08 2.09 -1.37
C GLU A 228 -0.04 2.66 -0.40
N MET A 229 1.17 2.08 -0.38
CA MET A 229 2.25 2.49 0.51
C MET A 229 3.15 3.52 -0.18
N TYR A 230 2.93 4.81 0.12
CA TYR A 230 3.61 5.90 -0.56
C TYR A 230 5.00 6.21 0.01
N SER A 231 5.13 6.36 1.34
CA SER A 231 6.41 6.66 1.99
C SER A 231 6.33 6.54 3.52
N VAL A 232 7.48 6.52 4.22
CA VAL A 232 7.56 6.58 5.70
C VAL A 232 6.74 7.74 6.28
N TYR A 233 6.74 8.92 5.65
CA TYR A 233 6.03 10.10 6.17
C TYR A 233 4.51 10.03 5.97
N LEU A 234 4.04 9.34 4.92
CA LEU A 234 2.63 9.28 4.55
C LEU A 234 1.95 7.99 5.01
N SER A 235 2.69 6.89 5.04
CA SER A 235 2.23 5.55 5.40
C SER A 235 2.75 5.12 6.78
N GLY A 236 3.71 5.84 7.35
CA GLY A 236 4.09 5.72 8.74
C GLY A 236 4.77 4.41 9.11
N TYR A 237 5.62 3.81 8.27
CA TYR A 237 6.41 2.63 8.64
C TYR A 237 7.90 2.93 8.57
N ASN A 238 8.66 2.47 9.56
CA ASN A 238 10.10 2.63 9.64
C ASN A 238 10.76 1.26 9.80
N LEU A 239 11.82 1.01 9.02
CA LEU A 239 12.66 -0.17 9.13
C LEU A 239 14.02 0.22 9.72
N ALA A 240 14.25 -0.13 10.98
CA ALA A 240 15.53 0.05 11.64
C ALA A 240 16.37 -1.22 11.53
N ILE A 241 17.67 -1.05 11.27
CA ILE A 241 18.64 -2.15 11.17
C ILE A 241 19.77 -1.86 12.14
N GLN A 242 19.95 -2.73 13.13
CA GLN A 242 21.03 -2.65 14.12
C GLN A 242 21.59 -4.04 14.37
N ASP A 243 22.90 -4.24 14.20
CA ASP A 243 23.57 -5.53 14.45
C ASP A 243 22.91 -6.75 13.77
N GLN A 244 22.45 -6.58 12.53
CA GLN A 244 21.68 -7.57 11.74
C GLN A 244 20.30 -7.94 12.30
N ILE A 245 19.79 -7.15 13.25
CA ILE A 245 18.42 -7.20 13.73
C ILE A 245 17.61 -6.17 12.93
N TYR A 246 16.62 -6.67 12.22
CA TYR A 246 15.71 -5.87 11.39
C TYR A 246 14.42 -5.64 12.18
N THR A 247 14.07 -4.39 12.42
CA THR A 247 12.89 -3.99 13.18
C THR A 247 11.99 -3.11 12.33
N LEU A 248 10.84 -3.64 11.91
CA LEU A 248 9.79 -2.87 11.27
C LEU A 248 8.79 -2.40 12.32
N SER A 249 8.51 -1.10 12.33
CA SER A 249 7.61 -0.46 13.30
C SER A 249 6.80 0.65 12.64
N LEU A 250 5.69 1.04 13.26
CA LEU A 250 4.93 2.20 12.82
C LEU A 250 5.64 3.48 13.30
N ALA A 251 5.94 4.39 12.38
CA ALA A 251 6.46 5.72 12.66
C ALA A 251 5.44 6.54 13.45
N THR A 252 5.92 7.17 14.52
CA THR A 252 5.15 7.79 15.61
C THR A 252 4.30 9.01 15.22
N ASN A 253 4.19 9.35 13.93
CA ASN A 253 3.49 10.54 13.43
C ASN A 253 2.14 10.25 12.73
N ILE A 254 1.66 9.00 12.71
CA ILE A 254 0.27 8.75 12.34
C ILE A 254 -0.60 9.32 13.46
N GLY A 255 -1.40 10.33 13.12
CA GLY A 255 -2.17 11.15 14.06
C GLY A 255 -2.85 10.28 15.12
N ALA A 256 -2.67 10.68 16.38
CA ALA A 256 -3.04 9.97 17.60
C ALA A 256 -4.56 9.75 17.82
N GLN A 257 -5.35 9.54 16.76
CA GLN A 257 -6.82 9.55 16.83
C GLN A 257 -7.49 8.31 16.22
N GLU A 258 -6.81 7.48 15.42
CA GLU A 258 -7.45 6.28 14.83
C GLU A 258 -7.07 5.01 15.58
N ILE A 259 -8.05 4.36 16.22
CA ILE A 259 -7.89 3.01 16.77
C ILE A 259 -7.86 2.05 15.58
N LEU A 260 -6.73 1.38 15.38
CA LEU A 260 -6.56 0.40 14.30
C LEU A 260 -5.77 -0.82 14.76
N TYR A 261 -5.93 -1.91 14.01
CA TYR A 261 -5.06 -3.09 14.09
C TYR A 261 -4.92 -3.77 12.74
N LEU A 262 -3.87 -4.57 12.59
CA LEU A 262 -3.70 -5.51 11.48
C LEU A 262 -4.16 -6.90 11.91
N PHE A 263 -4.79 -7.65 11.02
CA PHE A 263 -5.39 -8.95 11.32
C PHE A 263 -5.09 -9.97 10.24
N LEU A 264 -4.59 -11.13 10.65
CA LEU A 264 -4.38 -12.29 9.79
C LEU A 264 -5.43 -13.36 10.12
N SER A 265 -6.37 -13.56 9.20
CA SER A 265 -7.44 -14.54 9.40
C SER A 265 -6.96 -15.98 9.25
N SER A 266 -7.77 -16.93 9.73
CA SER A 266 -7.59 -18.38 9.51
C SER A 266 -7.58 -18.80 8.04
N GLN A 267 -8.04 -17.92 7.12
CA GLN A 267 -8.04 -18.13 5.67
C GLN A 267 -6.85 -17.47 4.97
N GLY A 268 -5.95 -16.83 5.71
CA GLY A 268 -4.79 -16.11 5.16
C GLY A 268 -5.12 -14.73 4.60
N ASN A 269 -6.29 -14.17 4.92
CA ASN A 269 -6.60 -12.78 4.60
C ASN A 269 -5.88 -11.88 5.59
N PHE A 270 -5.00 -11.04 5.08
CA PHE A 270 -4.34 -10.01 5.88
C PHE A 270 -4.97 -8.65 5.61
N GLU A 271 -5.46 -8.02 6.68
CA GLU A 271 -6.31 -6.84 6.62
C GLU A 271 -5.90 -5.77 7.63
N GLN A 272 -6.08 -4.50 7.28
CA GLN A 272 -6.08 -3.40 8.23
C GLN A 272 -7.52 -3.06 8.60
N ARG A 273 -7.80 -3.01 9.91
CA ARG A 273 -9.10 -2.68 10.48
C ARG A 273 -8.99 -1.36 11.24
N ASN A 274 -9.83 -0.40 10.87
CA ASN A 274 -9.95 0.91 11.52
C ASN A 274 -11.31 1.01 12.24
N TRP A 275 -11.32 1.54 13.45
CA TRP A 275 -12.56 1.75 14.21
C TRP A 275 -13.28 3.01 13.71
N ASP A 276 -14.54 2.85 13.32
CA ASP A 276 -15.44 3.95 12.98
C ASP A 276 -16.26 4.32 14.21
N ASP A 277 -15.89 5.43 14.87
CA ASP A 277 -16.53 5.82 16.12
C ASP A 277 -17.99 6.29 15.92
N GLU A 278 -18.34 6.78 14.73
CA GLU A 278 -19.71 7.18 14.41
C GLU A 278 -20.62 5.96 14.23
N LYS A 279 -20.14 4.95 13.51
CA LYS A 279 -20.91 3.72 13.22
C LYS A 279 -20.75 2.64 14.29
N LYS A 280 -19.81 2.80 15.22
CA LYS A 280 -19.44 1.82 16.24
C LYS A 280 -19.14 0.44 15.65
N GLN A 281 -18.32 0.40 14.60
CA GLN A 281 -17.93 -0.84 13.93
C GLN A 281 -16.50 -0.77 13.38
N TRP A 282 -15.92 -1.95 13.11
CA TRP A 282 -14.64 -2.07 12.40
C TRP A 282 -14.86 -2.00 10.89
N ASN A 283 -14.20 -1.05 10.24
CA ASN A 283 -14.14 -0.96 8.78
C ASN A 283 -12.80 -1.53 8.29
N THR A 284 -12.82 -2.24 7.17
CA THR A 284 -11.59 -2.67 6.48
C THR A 284 -11.08 -1.52 5.62
N SER A 285 -9.90 -0.98 5.95
CA SER A 285 -9.27 0.10 5.19
C SER A 285 -8.31 -0.43 4.12
N TRP A 286 -7.72 -1.60 4.34
CA TRP A 286 -6.78 -2.23 3.41
C TRP A 286 -6.84 -3.75 3.53
N VAL A 287 -6.54 -4.43 2.42
CA VAL A 287 -6.40 -5.89 2.33
C VAL A 287 -5.20 -6.23 1.44
N SER A 288 -4.50 -7.30 1.80
CA SER A 288 -3.36 -7.88 1.07
C SER A 288 -3.71 -8.48 -0.28
N HIS A 289 -4.88 -9.11 -0.40
CA HIS A 289 -5.36 -9.74 -1.63
C HIS A 289 -6.58 -8.99 -2.17
N LYS A 290 -6.41 -8.29 -3.29
CA LYS A 290 -7.49 -7.62 -4.03
C LYS A 290 -7.81 -8.35 -5.33
N THR A 291 -6.80 -8.98 -5.91
CA THR A 291 -6.87 -9.66 -7.19
C THR A 291 -6.12 -10.99 -7.14
N GLU A 292 -6.28 -11.81 -8.17
CA GLU A 292 -5.52 -13.06 -8.29
C GLU A 292 -4.00 -12.87 -8.48
N CYS A 293 -3.55 -11.66 -8.84
CA CYS A 293 -2.14 -11.33 -8.96
C CYS A 293 -1.42 -11.16 -7.62
N ASP A 294 -2.16 -10.94 -6.53
CA ASP A 294 -1.57 -10.75 -5.21
C ASP A 294 -1.05 -12.07 -4.61
N PHE A 295 -1.60 -13.21 -5.05
CA PHE A 295 -1.13 -14.52 -4.60
C PHE A 295 0.26 -14.82 -5.16
N TYR A 296 1.13 -15.32 -4.29
CA TYR A 296 2.50 -15.61 -4.66
C TYR A 296 2.60 -16.60 -5.83
N GLY A 297 3.25 -16.17 -6.91
CA GLY A 297 3.65 -17.04 -8.01
C GLY A 297 2.52 -17.40 -8.98
N THR A 298 1.42 -16.64 -9.04
CA THR A 298 0.26 -16.90 -9.92
C THR A 298 0.66 -17.19 -11.38
N CYS A 299 1.63 -16.47 -11.95
CA CYS A 299 2.05 -16.62 -13.35
C CYS A 299 3.31 -17.49 -13.57
N GLY A 300 3.85 -18.10 -12.52
CA GLY A 300 5.09 -18.89 -12.59
C GLY A 300 6.35 -18.07 -12.95
N ALA A 301 7.45 -18.77 -13.22
CA ALA A 301 8.73 -18.17 -13.58
C ALA A 301 8.67 -17.40 -14.90
N PHE A 302 9.26 -16.21 -14.96
CA PHE A 302 9.28 -15.28 -16.09
C PHE A 302 7.90 -14.94 -16.68
N GLY A 303 6.84 -15.15 -15.89
CA GLY A 303 5.49 -14.65 -16.15
C GLY A 303 5.26 -13.32 -15.44
N ILE A 304 4.43 -12.46 -16.03
CA ILE A 304 3.96 -11.21 -15.43
C ILE A 304 2.45 -11.22 -15.31
N CYS A 305 1.95 -10.91 -14.12
CA CYS A 305 0.52 -10.80 -13.83
C CYS A 305 0.01 -9.39 -14.09
N ASN A 306 -1.17 -9.26 -14.68
CA ASN A 306 -1.87 -8.00 -14.85
C ASN A 306 -3.37 -8.23 -14.71
N ALA A 307 -3.92 -7.83 -13.56
CA ALA A 307 -5.32 -8.01 -13.20
C ALA A 307 -6.32 -7.32 -14.15
N LYS A 308 -5.87 -6.41 -15.02
CA LYS A 308 -6.73 -5.70 -16.00
C LYS A 308 -6.81 -6.41 -17.35
N THR A 309 -6.03 -7.46 -17.55
CA THR A 309 -5.95 -8.19 -18.82
C THR A 309 -6.61 -9.57 -18.69
N SER A 310 -7.05 -10.12 -19.83
CA SER A 310 -7.57 -11.48 -19.91
C SER A 310 -6.88 -12.21 -21.06
N PRO A 311 -6.09 -13.27 -20.79
CA PRO A 311 -5.75 -13.82 -19.47
C PRO A 311 -4.90 -12.86 -18.62
N VAL A 312 -4.94 -13.00 -17.29
CA VAL A 312 -4.14 -12.14 -16.38
C VAL A 312 -2.64 -12.39 -16.46
N CYS A 313 -2.23 -13.60 -16.88
CA CYS A 313 -0.83 -13.95 -17.02
C CYS A 313 -0.38 -13.87 -18.46
N SER A 314 0.77 -13.23 -18.66
CA SER A 314 1.51 -13.23 -19.93
C SER A 314 2.98 -13.54 -19.69
N CYS A 315 3.67 -14.08 -20.68
CA CYS A 315 5.13 -14.20 -20.61
C CYS A 315 5.77 -12.83 -20.80
N LEU A 316 6.87 -12.59 -20.07
CA LEU A 316 7.71 -11.42 -20.30
C LEU A 316 8.18 -11.35 -21.77
N THR A 317 8.38 -10.14 -22.29
CA THR A 317 8.87 -9.95 -23.67
C THR A 317 10.21 -10.68 -23.86
N GLY A 318 10.33 -11.45 -24.95
CA GLY A 318 11.47 -12.34 -25.18
C GLY A 318 11.31 -13.76 -24.60
N PHE A 319 10.18 -14.06 -23.97
CA PHE A 319 9.86 -15.37 -23.40
C PHE A 319 8.61 -15.98 -24.03
N LYS A 320 8.47 -17.31 -23.95
CA LYS A 320 7.32 -18.09 -24.40
C LYS A 320 6.91 -19.09 -23.32
N PRO A 321 5.65 -19.57 -23.30
CA PRO A 321 5.21 -20.56 -22.32
C PRO A 321 6.11 -21.80 -22.33
N LYS A 322 6.47 -22.29 -21.14
CA LYS A 322 7.23 -23.54 -21.01
C LYS A 322 6.40 -24.73 -21.49
N GLN A 323 5.11 -24.72 -21.18
CA GLN A 323 4.13 -25.71 -21.59
C GLN A 323 2.91 -25.03 -22.21
N GLU A 324 2.85 -25.00 -23.55
CA GLU A 324 1.81 -24.27 -24.28
C GLU A 324 0.39 -24.81 -24.04
N LYS A 325 0.26 -26.13 -23.87
CA LYS A 325 -1.03 -26.77 -23.57
C LYS A 325 -1.60 -26.33 -22.21
N GLU A 326 -0.79 -26.35 -21.16
CA GLU A 326 -1.19 -25.90 -19.82
C GLU A 326 -1.54 -24.40 -19.84
N TRP A 327 -0.70 -23.61 -20.50
CA TRP A 327 -0.86 -22.16 -20.60
C TRP A 327 -2.20 -21.77 -21.24
N ASN A 328 -2.55 -22.42 -22.35
CA ASN A 328 -3.79 -22.19 -23.08
C ASN A 328 -5.05 -22.66 -22.32
N GLN A 329 -4.88 -23.48 -21.28
CA GLN A 329 -5.94 -23.92 -20.38
C GLN A 329 -6.07 -23.04 -19.12
N GLY A 330 -5.26 -21.99 -18.99
CA GLY A 330 -5.24 -21.13 -17.81
C GLY A 330 -4.41 -21.68 -16.64
N ASN A 331 -3.56 -22.69 -16.88
CA ASN A 331 -2.60 -23.15 -15.89
C ASN A 331 -1.20 -22.59 -16.20
N TRP A 332 -0.80 -21.56 -15.44
CA TRP A 332 0.45 -20.84 -15.64
C TRP A 332 1.60 -21.29 -14.73
N ARG A 333 1.40 -22.34 -13.91
CA ARG A 333 2.38 -22.80 -12.91
C ARG A 333 3.76 -23.12 -13.49
N SER A 334 3.80 -23.66 -14.71
CA SER A 334 5.04 -24.00 -15.41
C SER A 334 5.84 -22.77 -15.86
N GLY A 335 5.25 -21.58 -15.85
CA GLY A 335 5.88 -20.33 -16.24
C GLY A 335 6.28 -20.29 -17.72
N CYS A 336 7.29 -19.48 -17.99
CA CYS A 336 7.83 -19.16 -19.29
C CYS A 336 9.32 -19.47 -19.38
N VAL A 337 9.82 -19.61 -20.60
CA VAL A 337 11.24 -19.82 -20.92
C VAL A 337 11.65 -18.86 -22.03
N ARG A 338 12.95 -18.53 -22.09
CA ARG A 338 13.49 -17.63 -23.11
C ARG A 338 13.20 -18.16 -24.53
N LYS A 339 12.85 -17.25 -25.45
CA LYS A 339 12.74 -17.56 -26.89
C LYS A 339 14.12 -17.75 -27.49
N THR A 340 15.03 -16.83 -27.19
CA THR A 340 16.39 -16.81 -27.67
C THR A 340 17.36 -16.88 -26.50
N THR A 341 18.30 -17.83 -26.56
CA THR A 341 19.41 -17.98 -25.61
C THR A 341 20.32 -16.75 -25.62
N LEU A 342 20.79 -16.35 -24.45
CA LEU A 342 21.67 -15.19 -24.26
C LEU A 342 23.07 -15.44 -24.86
N LYS A 343 23.81 -14.37 -25.16
CA LYS A 343 25.22 -14.47 -25.55
C LYS A 343 26.07 -15.05 -24.43
N CYS A 344 25.81 -14.67 -23.18
CA CYS A 344 26.54 -15.19 -22.01
C CYS A 344 26.52 -16.73 -21.96
N GLU A 345 25.37 -17.33 -22.30
CA GLU A 345 25.19 -18.78 -22.37
C GLU A 345 25.88 -19.40 -23.60
N LYS A 346 26.02 -18.64 -24.71
CA LYS A 346 26.69 -19.08 -25.95
C LYS A 346 28.20 -18.99 -25.91
N GLN A 347 28.78 -18.08 -25.11
CA GLN A 347 30.23 -17.97 -24.97
C GLN A 347 30.85 -19.16 -24.23
N LEU A 348 30.06 -19.88 -23.41
CA LEU A 348 30.42 -21.20 -22.90
C LEU A 348 30.59 -22.25 -24.02
N ASN A 349 30.08 -21.98 -25.23
CA ASN A 349 30.08 -22.86 -26.40
C ASN A 349 30.92 -22.31 -27.59
N ASN A 350 31.87 -21.40 -27.36
CA ASN A 350 32.83 -20.88 -28.36
C ASN A 350 32.23 -20.25 -29.64
N ASN A 351 31.12 -19.52 -29.56
CA ASN A 351 30.59 -18.71 -30.67
C ASN A 351 30.84 -17.21 -30.45
N THR A 352 31.75 -16.61 -31.23
CA THR A 352 32.22 -15.22 -31.07
C THR A 352 31.36 -14.16 -31.76
N ASP A 353 30.43 -14.54 -32.65
CA ASP A 353 29.66 -13.60 -33.50
C ASP A 353 28.32 -13.17 -32.91
N ALA A 354 28.00 -13.55 -31.66
CA ALA A 354 26.75 -13.17 -31.03
C ALA A 354 26.76 -11.69 -30.59
N LYS A 355 25.69 -10.96 -30.91
CA LYS A 355 25.43 -9.60 -30.38
C LYS A 355 25.31 -9.65 -28.86
N GLU A 356 25.76 -8.60 -28.18
CA GLU A 356 25.67 -8.51 -26.73
C GLU A 356 24.22 -8.60 -26.25
N ASP A 357 24.04 -9.10 -25.02
CA ASP A 357 22.76 -9.09 -24.35
C ASP A 357 22.38 -7.64 -24.04
N GLU A 358 21.08 -7.36 -24.08
CA GLU A 358 20.54 -6.03 -23.84
C GLU A 358 19.49 -6.07 -22.75
N PHE A 359 19.07 -4.89 -22.29
CA PHE A 359 18.07 -4.77 -21.23
C PHE A 359 16.81 -4.08 -21.75
N LEU A 360 15.67 -4.71 -21.50
CA LEU A 360 14.35 -4.14 -21.75
C LEU A 360 13.79 -3.57 -20.45
N LYS A 361 13.44 -2.29 -20.47
CA LYS A 361 12.77 -1.62 -19.35
C LYS A 361 11.30 -2.03 -19.27
N LEU A 362 10.89 -2.53 -18.11
CA LEU A 362 9.52 -2.81 -17.71
C LEU A 362 9.17 -1.86 -16.56
N GLY A 363 8.33 -0.86 -16.83
CA GLY A 363 8.00 0.15 -15.83
C GLY A 363 6.80 -0.20 -14.98
N MET A 364 6.76 0.36 -13.77
CA MET A 364 5.63 0.24 -12.84
C MET A 364 5.31 -1.21 -12.48
N VAL A 365 6.33 -1.97 -12.07
CA VAL A 365 6.17 -3.38 -11.71
C VAL A 365 6.37 -3.63 -10.22
N LYS A 366 5.60 -4.56 -9.67
CA LYS A 366 6.00 -5.33 -8.49
C LYS A 366 7.19 -6.17 -8.93
N VAL A 367 8.38 -5.81 -8.45
CA VAL A 367 9.60 -6.51 -8.82
C VAL A 367 9.61 -7.95 -8.30
N PRO A 368 10.31 -8.89 -8.97
CA PRO A 368 10.30 -10.31 -8.61
C PRO A 368 10.79 -10.58 -7.18
N PHE A 369 10.46 -11.76 -6.65
CA PHE A 369 10.95 -12.19 -5.34
C PHE A 369 12.45 -12.52 -5.35
N PHE A 370 13.06 -12.69 -4.18
CA PHE A 370 14.49 -13.01 -4.00
C PHE A 370 15.45 -11.96 -4.56
N ALA A 371 15.07 -10.70 -4.44
CA ALA A 371 15.91 -9.57 -4.84
C ALA A 371 17.18 -9.48 -3.98
N GLU A 372 18.32 -9.13 -4.59
CA GLU A 372 19.62 -8.96 -3.91
C GLU A 372 20.14 -7.53 -4.03
N TRP A 373 20.73 -6.99 -2.95
CA TRP A 373 21.37 -5.68 -2.95
C TRP A 373 22.80 -5.76 -3.49
N SER A 374 23.15 -4.81 -4.37
CA SER A 374 24.55 -4.49 -4.65
C SER A 374 24.91 -3.15 -4.03
N PHE A 375 25.87 -3.17 -3.10
CA PHE A 375 26.47 -1.97 -2.52
C PHE A 375 27.59 -1.37 -3.39
N ALA A 376 28.00 -2.08 -4.45
CA ALA A 376 29.12 -1.66 -5.30
C ALA A 376 28.69 -0.68 -6.40
N SER A 377 27.41 -0.65 -6.74
CA SER A 377 26.87 0.13 -7.85
C SER A 377 26.25 1.44 -7.36
N LEU A 378 26.89 2.57 -7.70
CA LEU A 378 26.47 3.92 -7.29
C LEU A 378 25.56 4.60 -8.32
N SER A 379 25.36 3.98 -9.48
CA SER A 379 24.52 4.50 -10.55
C SER A 379 23.78 3.37 -11.27
N ILE A 380 22.73 3.73 -12.00
CA ILE A 380 22.00 2.79 -12.84
C ILE A 380 22.88 2.12 -13.91
N ASP A 381 23.88 2.86 -14.43
CA ASP A 381 24.82 2.34 -15.42
C ASP A 381 25.84 1.37 -14.79
N ASP A 382 26.21 1.58 -13.53
CA ASP A 382 27.01 0.61 -12.77
C ASP A 382 26.23 -0.68 -12.56
N CYS A 383 24.96 -0.57 -12.12
CA CYS A 383 24.07 -1.69 -11.90
C CYS A 383 23.86 -2.50 -13.20
N ARG A 384 23.68 -1.81 -14.34
CA ARG A 384 23.63 -2.42 -15.67
C ARG A 384 24.91 -3.19 -16.00
N ARG A 385 26.08 -2.57 -15.80
CA ARG A 385 27.38 -3.19 -16.12
C ARG A 385 27.68 -4.39 -15.24
N GLU A 386 27.34 -4.31 -13.96
CA GLU A 386 27.48 -5.42 -13.01
C GLU A 386 26.62 -6.62 -13.44
N CYS A 387 25.33 -6.39 -13.71
CA CYS A 387 24.43 -7.42 -14.20
C CYS A 387 24.89 -8.00 -15.55
N LEU A 388 25.34 -7.15 -16.50
CA LEU A 388 25.80 -7.62 -17.80
C LEU A 388 27.03 -8.55 -17.70
N ARG A 389 27.94 -8.25 -16.76
CA ARG A 389 29.16 -9.05 -16.49
C ARG A 389 28.87 -10.40 -15.83
N ASN A 390 27.82 -10.49 -15.02
CA ASN A 390 27.41 -11.73 -14.39
C ASN A 390 26.40 -12.48 -15.27
N CYS A 391 26.79 -13.62 -15.85
CA CYS A 391 25.91 -14.39 -16.73
C CYS A 391 24.65 -14.93 -16.06
N SER A 392 24.65 -15.11 -14.73
CA SER A 392 23.47 -15.53 -14.00
C SER A 392 22.45 -14.39 -13.83
N CYS A 393 22.87 -13.13 -13.97
CA CYS A 393 21.96 -12.01 -13.77
C CYS A 393 20.86 -11.97 -14.85
N SER A 394 19.61 -12.13 -14.41
CA SER A 394 18.40 -12.13 -15.23
C SER A 394 17.80 -10.73 -15.39
N SER A 395 17.90 -9.89 -14.37
CA SER A 395 17.40 -8.52 -14.38
C SER A 395 18.02 -7.67 -13.28
N TYR A 396 17.87 -6.35 -13.39
CA TYR A 396 18.19 -5.42 -12.32
C TYR A 396 17.14 -4.30 -12.21
N ALA A 397 17.15 -3.58 -11.11
CA ALA A 397 16.39 -2.36 -10.86
C ALA A 397 17.30 -1.37 -10.11
N PHE A 398 16.98 -0.08 -10.19
CA PHE A 398 17.73 0.96 -9.48
C PHE A 398 16.73 1.90 -8.82
N GLU A 399 16.59 1.78 -7.51
CA GLU A 399 15.56 2.44 -6.69
C GLU A 399 16.22 3.16 -5.52
N ASN A 400 15.95 4.45 -5.35
CA ASN A 400 16.52 5.28 -4.25
C ASN A 400 18.05 5.12 -4.09
N ASP A 401 18.79 5.17 -5.20
CA ASP A 401 20.24 4.97 -5.26
C ASP A 401 20.73 3.58 -4.83
N ILE A 402 19.82 2.59 -4.77
CA ILE A 402 20.11 1.20 -4.46
C ILE A 402 20.00 0.36 -5.73
N CYS A 403 21.10 -0.31 -6.08
CA CYS A 403 21.09 -1.35 -7.12
C CYS A 403 20.52 -2.65 -6.56
N ILE A 404 19.49 -3.16 -7.25
CA ILE A 404 18.82 -4.41 -6.93
C ILE A 404 18.95 -5.33 -8.13
N HIS A 405 19.34 -6.59 -7.94
CA HIS A 405 19.46 -7.54 -9.05
C HIS A 405 18.90 -8.92 -8.70
N TRP A 406 18.67 -9.73 -9.75
CA TRP A 406 18.16 -11.10 -9.65
C TRP A 406 19.05 -12.03 -10.47
N MET A 407 19.45 -13.16 -9.85
CA MET A 407 20.37 -14.14 -10.43
C MET A 407 19.69 -15.42 -10.96
N ASP A 408 18.39 -15.57 -10.71
CA ASP A 408 17.63 -16.78 -11.02
C ASP A 408 16.35 -16.44 -11.80
N ASP A 409 15.43 -17.40 -11.83
CA ASP A 409 14.08 -17.26 -12.36
C ASP A 409 13.34 -16.10 -11.69
N LEU A 410 12.74 -15.24 -12.50
CA LEU A 410 11.93 -14.12 -12.02
C LEU A 410 10.54 -14.63 -11.66
N ILE A 411 10.21 -14.67 -10.37
CA ILE A 411 8.92 -15.19 -9.88
C ILE A 411 8.14 -14.07 -9.21
N ASP A 412 6.81 -14.12 -9.34
CA ASP A 412 5.88 -13.20 -8.68
C ASP A 412 6.00 -11.74 -9.17
N THR A 413 6.18 -11.56 -10.48
CA THR A 413 6.18 -10.23 -11.10
C THR A 413 4.76 -9.80 -11.44
N GLU A 414 4.41 -8.56 -11.13
CA GLU A 414 3.10 -7.99 -11.42
C GLU A 414 3.23 -6.62 -12.07
N GLN A 415 2.36 -6.33 -13.04
CA GLN A 415 2.23 -5.03 -13.67
C GLN A 415 1.23 -4.18 -12.89
N PHE A 416 1.70 -3.06 -12.35
CA PHE A 416 0.84 -2.03 -11.78
C PHE A 416 0.50 -0.95 -12.81
N GLU A 417 -0.50 -0.13 -12.48
CA GLU A 417 -0.99 0.94 -13.36
C GLU A 417 -0.16 2.22 -13.29
N SER A 418 0.33 2.55 -12.09
CA SER A 418 0.88 3.88 -11.82
C SER A 418 1.99 3.91 -10.76
N VAL A 419 2.32 2.77 -10.15
CA VAL A 419 3.25 2.64 -9.02
C VAL A 419 4.14 1.42 -9.24
N GLY A 420 5.07 1.13 -8.33
CA GLY A 420 6.07 0.08 -8.50
C GLY A 420 7.38 0.63 -9.09
N ALA A 421 8.32 -0.27 -9.32
CA ALA A 421 9.67 0.07 -9.75
C ALA A 421 9.88 -0.19 -11.25
N ASP A 422 10.97 0.36 -11.78
CA ASP A 422 11.44 0.05 -13.13
C ASP A 422 12.37 -1.18 -13.10
N LEU A 423 11.94 -2.27 -13.73
CA LEU A 423 12.72 -3.50 -13.88
C LEU A 423 13.37 -3.58 -15.26
N TYR A 424 14.68 -3.78 -15.29
CA TYR A 424 15.47 -3.93 -16.51
C TYR A 424 15.73 -5.41 -16.74
N LEU A 425 14.94 -6.01 -17.62
CA LEU A 425 14.98 -7.44 -17.96
C LEU A 425 16.07 -7.70 -19.00
N ARG A 426 17.01 -8.61 -18.69
CA ARG A 426 18.03 -9.04 -19.65
C ARG A 426 17.41 -9.89 -20.74
N ILE A 427 17.63 -9.54 -22.00
CA ILE A 427 17.13 -10.26 -23.18
C ILE A 427 18.19 -10.32 -24.28
N ALA A 428 18.04 -11.28 -25.20
CA ALA A 428 18.86 -11.32 -26.39
C ALA A 428 18.54 -10.11 -27.30
N SER A 429 19.55 -9.52 -27.93
CA SER A 429 19.38 -8.38 -28.84
C SER A 429 18.36 -8.64 -29.97
N ALA A 430 18.20 -9.90 -30.40
CA ALA A 430 17.22 -10.30 -31.42
C ALA A 430 15.75 -10.19 -30.96
N ASP A 431 15.50 -10.21 -29.65
CA ASP A 431 14.15 -10.16 -29.07
C ASP A 431 13.74 -8.74 -28.65
N LEU A 432 14.60 -7.73 -28.87
CA LEU A 432 14.26 -6.33 -28.62
C LEU A 432 13.13 -5.86 -29.55
N PRO A 433 12.16 -5.08 -29.05
CA PRO A 433 11.14 -4.48 -29.89
C PRO A 433 11.79 -3.61 -30.97
N THR A 434 11.64 -3.96 -32.24
CA THR A 434 12.13 -3.12 -33.34
C THR A 434 11.30 -1.85 -33.41
N ASN A 435 11.94 -0.68 -33.30
CA ASN A 435 11.32 0.65 -33.49
C ASN A 435 10.90 0.91 -34.96
N SER A 436 10.08 0.03 -35.54
CA SER A 436 9.62 0.13 -36.94
C SER A 436 8.67 1.31 -37.19
N GLY A 437 8.10 1.93 -36.13
CA GLY A 437 7.18 3.06 -36.24
C GLY A 437 7.81 4.42 -36.60
N ARG A 438 9.13 4.61 -36.45
CA ARG A 438 9.79 5.90 -36.75
C ARG A 438 10.12 6.06 -38.24
N ASN A 439 10.29 4.94 -38.94
CA ASN A 439 10.63 4.93 -40.37
C ASN A 439 9.41 5.31 -41.23
N ASN A 440 8.20 4.88 -40.83
CA ASN A 440 6.97 5.21 -41.55
C ASN A 440 6.65 6.72 -41.51
N LYS A 441 6.93 7.42 -40.40
CA LYS A 441 6.73 8.89 -40.34
C LYS A 441 7.65 9.65 -41.28
N ARG A 442 8.92 9.21 -41.43
CA ARG A 442 9.86 9.83 -42.39
C ARG A 442 9.44 9.56 -43.84
N ILE A 443 8.96 8.36 -44.14
CA ILE A 443 8.44 8.02 -45.48
C ILE A 443 7.17 8.82 -45.82
N ILE A 444 6.24 8.94 -44.87
CA ILE A 444 5.02 9.75 -45.04
C ILE A 444 5.37 11.22 -45.27
N ILE A 445 6.28 11.80 -44.48
CA ILE A 445 6.75 13.19 -44.67
C ILE A 445 7.43 13.37 -46.04
N ALA A 446 8.23 12.39 -46.47
CA ALA A 446 8.91 12.42 -47.78
C ALA A 446 7.95 12.33 -48.97
N ILE A 447 6.76 11.73 -48.82
CA ILE A 447 5.75 11.61 -49.89
C ILE A 447 4.76 12.79 -49.85
N VAL A 448 4.34 13.24 -48.67
CA VAL A 448 3.29 14.26 -48.53
C VAL A 448 3.80 15.65 -48.91
N ILE A 449 5.06 15.99 -48.59
CA ILE A 449 5.61 17.32 -48.89
C ILE A 449 5.70 17.58 -50.42
N PRO A 450 6.25 16.67 -51.24
CA PRO A 450 6.29 16.88 -52.69
C PRO A 450 4.89 16.95 -53.32
N VAL A 451 3.98 16.08 -52.88
CA VAL A 451 2.62 15.99 -53.45
C VAL A 451 1.82 17.27 -53.15
N THR A 452 1.88 17.78 -51.92
CA THR A 452 1.22 19.04 -51.55
C THR A 452 1.80 20.24 -52.28
N PHE A 453 3.12 20.26 -52.50
CA PHE A 453 3.79 21.31 -53.27
C PHE A 453 3.38 21.32 -54.75
N VAL A 454 3.25 20.14 -55.37
CA VAL A 454 2.80 20.00 -56.76
C VAL A 454 1.34 20.46 -56.92
N ILE A 455 0.45 20.08 -56.00
CA ILE A 455 -0.95 20.51 -56.01
C ILE A 455 -1.06 22.03 -55.88
N PHE A 456 -0.23 22.64 -55.02
CA PHE A 456 -0.18 24.08 -54.84
C PHE A 456 0.25 24.83 -56.11
N ILE A 457 1.27 24.32 -56.82
CA ILE A 457 1.72 24.89 -58.10
C ILE A 457 0.63 24.77 -59.17
N ILE A 458 -0.08 23.64 -59.25
CA ILE A 458 -1.19 23.46 -60.19
C ILE A 458 -2.31 24.45 -59.89
N ALA A 459 -2.66 24.67 -58.61
CA ALA A 459 -3.67 25.64 -58.22
C ALA A 459 -3.29 27.08 -58.58
N ILE A 460 -2.02 27.47 -58.40
CA ILE A 460 -1.53 28.79 -58.84
C ILE A 460 -1.62 28.92 -60.36
N PHE A 461 -1.23 27.89 -61.11
CA PHE A 461 -1.29 27.93 -62.57
C PHE A 461 -2.74 28.08 -63.07
N LEU A 462 -3.68 27.32 -62.50
CA LEU A 462 -5.11 27.40 -62.83
C LEU A 462 -5.73 28.75 -62.47
N THR A 463 -5.35 29.35 -61.33
CA THR A 463 -5.85 30.68 -60.94
C THR A 463 -5.27 31.79 -61.82
N MET A 464 -4.00 31.69 -62.22
CA MET A 464 -3.39 32.59 -63.21
C MET A 464 -4.05 32.44 -64.59
N TRP A 465 -4.38 31.22 -65.02
CA TRP A 465 -5.09 30.99 -66.29
C TRP A 465 -6.51 31.57 -66.28
N LYS A 466 -7.27 31.35 -65.20
CA LYS A 466 -8.60 31.95 -65.03
C LYS A 466 -8.55 33.48 -64.99
N ARG A 467 -7.54 34.07 -64.32
CA ARG A 467 -7.33 35.53 -64.31
C ARG A 467 -6.93 36.07 -65.68
N LYS A 468 -6.25 35.28 -66.52
CA LYS A 468 -5.87 35.67 -67.89
C LYS A 468 -7.04 35.60 -68.87
N ILE A 469 -7.95 34.63 -68.72
CA ILE A 469 -9.18 34.50 -69.50
C ILE A 469 -10.18 35.61 -69.13
N ASN A 470 -10.37 35.88 -67.83
CA ASN A 470 -11.31 36.91 -67.35
C ASN A 470 -10.83 38.36 -67.61
N LYS A 471 -9.59 38.56 -68.07
CA LYS A 471 -9.08 39.88 -68.48
C LYS A 471 -9.33 40.19 -69.95
N HIS A 472 -9.80 39.21 -70.74
CA HIS A 472 -10.14 39.37 -72.16
C HIS A 472 -11.64 39.62 -72.43
N GLU A 473 -12.52 39.50 -71.43
CA GLU A 473 -13.98 39.70 -71.56
C GLU A 473 -14.55 40.86 -70.70
N LYS A 474 -13.73 41.86 -70.35
CA LYS A 474 -14.21 43.12 -69.74
C LYS A 474 -13.94 44.33 -70.61
N LYS A 475 -14.40 44.26 -71.86
CA LYS A 475 -14.60 45.43 -72.73
C LYS A 475 -15.72 45.15 -73.72
N LEU A 476 -16.97 45.10 -73.26
CA LEU A 476 -18.17 45.54 -74.01
C LEU A 476 -19.42 45.47 -73.09
N ASN A 477 -20.09 46.62 -72.97
CA ASN A 477 -21.54 46.81 -72.82
C ASN A 477 -22.23 46.68 -71.45
N MET A 478 -22.24 47.84 -70.79
CA MET A 478 -23.36 48.60 -70.21
C MET A 478 -24.81 48.26 -70.69
N THR A 479 -25.78 48.57 -69.81
CA THR A 479 -27.27 48.66 -69.93
C THR A 479 -28.07 47.39 -69.56
N SER A 480 -28.64 47.31 -68.35
CA SER A 480 -29.95 47.84 -67.90
C SER A 480 -31.17 47.12 -68.51
N SER A 481 -31.86 46.29 -67.73
CA SER A 481 -33.28 46.54 -67.46
C SER A 481 -33.85 45.70 -66.33
N VAL A 482 -34.64 46.39 -65.53
CA VAL A 482 -35.39 46.01 -64.35
C VAL A 482 -36.62 45.19 -64.72
N LYS A 483 -36.93 44.09 -64.01
CA LYS A 483 -38.33 43.71 -63.72
C LYS A 483 -38.52 42.72 -62.56
N LYS A 484 -39.36 43.20 -61.63
CA LYS A 484 -40.20 42.53 -60.59
C LYS A 484 -39.54 42.14 -59.27
N LYS A 485 -39.71 42.93 -58.19
CA LYS A 485 -40.91 43.19 -57.31
C LYS A 485 -41.31 41.95 -56.50
N ILE A 486 -40.95 41.90 -55.21
CA ILE A 486 -41.68 42.43 -54.00
C ILE A 486 -42.84 41.53 -53.55
N LEU A 487 -42.68 40.88 -52.39
CA LEU A 487 -43.56 40.80 -51.20
C LEU A 487 -42.85 39.84 -50.20
N LYS A 488 -42.53 40.09 -48.93
CA LYS A 488 -43.20 40.88 -47.87
C LYS A 488 -42.20 41.15 -46.72
N GLN A 489 -42.26 42.36 -46.19
CA GLN A 489 -41.58 42.93 -45.03
C GLN A 489 -42.28 42.53 -43.71
N SER A 490 -41.52 42.37 -42.61
CA SER A 490 -41.75 42.87 -41.22
C SER A 490 -41.00 41.96 -40.23
N ILE A 491 -40.35 42.37 -39.13
CA ILE A 491 -40.13 43.62 -38.35
C ILE A 491 -39.04 43.17 -37.31
N VAL A 492 -37.84 43.75 -37.27
CA VAL A 492 -37.30 44.79 -36.33
C VAL A 492 -36.09 44.25 -35.55
N ASP A 493 -35.00 45.00 -35.69
CA ASP A 493 -33.84 45.29 -34.83
C ASP A 493 -33.58 44.44 -33.57
N ASP A 494 -32.35 43.94 -33.44
CA ASP A 494 -31.40 44.54 -32.49
C ASP A 494 -29.94 44.21 -32.88
N ASP A 495 -29.07 45.09 -32.41
CA ASP A 495 -27.68 45.32 -32.75
C ASP A 495 -26.70 44.32 -32.06
N MET A 496 -25.40 44.54 -32.27
CA MET A 496 -24.23 44.01 -31.54
C MET A 496 -23.39 42.89 -32.22
N ILE A 497 -22.54 43.35 -33.13
CA ILE A 497 -21.06 43.26 -33.06
C ILE A 497 -20.52 41.93 -32.49
N GLU A 498 -20.21 41.01 -33.39
CA GLU A 498 -19.24 39.94 -33.15
C GLU A 498 -17.83 40.54 -33.26
N GLY A 499 -17.34 41.04 -32.12
CA GLY A 499 -15.94 41.44 -31.97
C GLY A 499 -15.07 40.19 -31.88
N GLU A 500 -14.27 39.97 -32.91
CA GLU A 500 -13.16 39.03 -32.95
C GLU A 500 -12.23 39.28 -31.74
N ILE A 501 -12.36 38.49 -30.67
CA ILE A 501 -11.33 38.43 -29.63
C ILE A 501 -10.22 37.53 -30.18
N LYS A 502 -9.16 38.16 -30.68
CA LYS A 502 -7.86 37.51 -30.82
C LYS A 502 -7.50 36.89 -29.47
N LEU A 503 -7.50 35.55 -29.39
CA LEU A 503 -6.80 34.86 -28.32
C LEU A 503 -5.32 35.17 -28.48
N GLU A 504 -4.81 36.15 -27.73
CA GLU A 504 -3.39 36.23 -27.44
C GLU A 504 -2.98 34.89 -26.81
N GLU A 505 -1.99 34.23 -27.40
CA GLU A 505 -1.38 33.03 -26.84
C GLU A 505 -0.92 33.32 -25.41
N LEU A 506 -1.57 32.67 -24.44
CA LEU A 506 -1.22 32.79 -23.03
C LEU A 506 0.26 32.41 -22.84
N PRO A 507 1.07 33.25 -22.17
CA PRO A 507 2.46 32.91 -21.91
C PRO A 507 2.51 31.64 -21.06
N LEU A 508 3.20 30.62 -21.58
CA LEU A 508 3.45 29.38 -20.87
C LEU A 508 4.51 29.64 -19.80
N TYR A 509 4.11 29.60 -18.54
CA TYR A 509 5.03 29.66 -17.41
C TYR A 509 5.47 28.25 -17.03
N ASP A 510 6.76 28.10 -16.76
CA ASP A 510 7.33 26.87 -16.22
C ASP A 510 6.72 26.55 -14.84
N PHE A 511 6.47 25.27 -14.57
CA PHE A 511 5.84 24.81 -13.33
C PHE A 511 6.59 25.31 -12.10
N GLU A 512 7.92 25.25 -12.14
CA GLU A 512 8.79 25.68 -11.05
C GLU A 512 8.60 27.17 -10.72
N LYS A 513 8.45 28.02 -11.73
CA LYS A 513 8.21 29.46 -11.54
C LYS A 513 6.84 29.73 -10.91
N VAL A 514 5.83 28.94 -11.28
CA VAL A 514 4.47 29.06 -10.72
C VAL A 514 4.40 28.51 -9.29
N ALA A 515 5.12 27.43 -9.00
CA ALA A 515 5.25 26.87 -7.67
C ALA A 515 5.92 27.88 -6.73
N ILE A 516 7.06 28.46 -7.11
CA ILE A 516 7.75 29.49 -6.32
C ILE A 516 6.83 30.71 -6.10
N ALA A 517 6.14 31.17 -7.15
CA ALA A 517 5.25 32.32 -7.04
C ALA A 517 4.08 32.10 -6.07
N THR A 518 3.64 30.85 -5.87
CA THR A 518 2.52 30.49 -4.97
C THR A 518 2.98 29.93 -3.62
N ASN A 519 4.27 30.09 -3.28
CA ASN A 519 4.90 29.44 -2.13
C ASN A 519 4.61 27.93 -2.09
N TYR A 520 4.85 27.25 -3.21
CA TYR A 520 4.60 25.82 -3.42
C TYR A 520 3.15 25.40 -3.13
N PHE A 521 2.18 26.27 -3.47
CA PHE A 521 0.74 26.05 -3.25
C PHE A 521 0.37 25.92 -1.77
N ASP A 522 0.95 26.79 -0.93
CA ASP A 522 0.65 26.91 0.50
C ASP A 522 -0.86 27.10 0.75
N LEU A 523 -1.40 26.40 1.76
CA LEU A 523 -2.80 26.50 2.16
C LEU A 523 -3.19 27.93 2.60
N ASN A 524 -2.26 28.68 3.20
CA ASN A 524 -2.48 30.07 3.59
C ASN A 524 -2.62 31.02 2.39
N SER A 525 -2.15 30.59 1.22
CA SER A 525 -2.29 31.33 -0.04
C SER A 525 -3.53 30.90 -0.84
N LYS A 526 -4.37 30.02 -0.30
CA LYS A 526 -5.58 29.54 -0.99
C LYS A 526 -6.67 30.61 -0.96
N LEU A 527 -7.13 31.00 -2.16
CA LEU A 527 -8.24 31.94 -2.35
C LEU A 527 -9.61 31.27 -2.30
N GLY A 528 -9.69 29.98 -2.65
CA GLY A 528 -10.93 29.22 -2.64
C GLY A 528 -10.81 27.86 -3.32
N GLN A 529 -11.87 27.05 -3.26
CA GLN A 529 -11.93 25.75 -3.95
C GLN A 529 -13.36 25.47 -4.43
N GLY A 530 -13.47 25.07 -5.70
CA GLY A 530 -14.73 24.60 -6.29
C GLY A 530 -14.54 23.21 -6.93
N GLY A 531 -15.55 22.74 -7.67
CA GLY A 531 -15.57 21.39 -8.28
C GLY A 531 -14.43 21.06 -9.25
N PHE A 532 -13.64 22.07 -9.65
CA PHE A 532 -12.51 21.92 -10.58
C PHE A 532 -11.14 22.13 -9.91
N GLY A 533 -11.08 22.17 -8.58
CA GLY A 533 -9.84 22.25 -7.80
C GLY A 533 -9.60 23.61 -7.11
N PRO A 534 -8.56 23.69 -6.26
CA PRO A 534 -8.22 24.87 -5.49
C PRO A 534 -7.55 25.97 -6.34
N VAL A 535 -7.79 27.22 -5.95
CA VAL A 535 -7.18 28.43 -6.52
C VAL A 535 -6.29 29.08 -5.47
N TYR A 536 -5.07 29.43 -5.86
CA TYR A 536 -4.05 30.03 -5.00
C TYR A 536 -3.69 31.43 -5.47
N LYS A 537 -3.43 32.33 -4.52
CA LYS A 537 -2.77 33.61 -4.76
C LYS A 537 -1.28 33.35 -4.93
N GLY A 538 -0.67 33.96 -5.93
CA GLY A 538 0.77 33.97 -6.10
C GLY A 538 1.30 35.35 -6.47
N LYS A 539 2.60 35.55 -6.34
CA LYS A 539 3.31 36.77 -6.73
C LYS A 539 4.54 36.41 -7.56
N LEU A 540 4.56 36.84 -8.82
CA LEU A 540 5.69 36.64 -9.72
C LEU A 540 6.89 37.48 -9.29
N LEU A 541 8.09 37.14 -9.79
CA LEU A 541 9.35 37.85 -9.48
C LEU A 541 9.33 39.34 -9.85
N ASN A 542 8.52 39.73 -10.84
CA ASN A 542 8.30 41.12 -11.23
C ASN A 542 7.31 41.87 -10.31
N GLY A 543 6.85 41.24 -9.23
CA GLY A 543 5.90 41.81 -8.27
C GLY A 543 4.43 41.67 -8.65
N GLN A 544 4.11 41.12 -9.82
CA GLN A 544 2.73 40.95 -10.29
C GLN A 544 2.00 39.86 -9.49
N GLU A 545 0.83 40.20 -8.94
CA GLU A 545 -0.04 39.22 -8.28
C GLU A 545 -0.83 38.42 -9.33
N ILE A 546 -0.91 37.10 -9.12
CA ILE A 546 -1.58 36.15 -10.01
C ILE A 546 -2.50 35.23 -9.23
N ALA A 547 -3.52 34.70 -9.89
CA ALA A 547 -4.35 33.61 -9.38
C ALA A 547 -4.07 32.33 -10.18
N VAL A 548 -3.66 31.28 -9.50
CA VAL A 548 -3.25 30.00 -10.10
C VAL A 548 -4.26 28.93 -9.72
N LYS A 549 -4.93 28.34 -10.70
CA LYS A 549 -5.84 27.21 -10.46
C LYS A 549 -5.11 25.90 -10.70
N ARG A 550 -5.10 25.06 -9.67
CA ARG A 550 -4.57 23.71 -9.75
C ARG A 550 -5.71 22.76 -10.11
N LEU A 551 -5.70 22.23 -11.34
CA LEU A 551 -6.72 21.29 -11.79
C LEU A 551 -6.57 19.96 -11.04
N SER A 552 -7.70 19.45 -10.54
CA SER A 552 -7.81 18.12 -9.95
C SER A 552 -7.63 17.04 -11.01
N ARG A 553 -6.93 15.94 -10.68
CA ARG A 553 -6.73 14.76 -11.56
C ARG A 553 -8.04 14.07 -11.99
N ALA A 554 -9.19 14.43 -11.41
CA ALA A 554 -10.49 13.83 -11.72
C ALA A 554 -11.26 14.48 -12.89
N SER A 555 -10.73 15.54 -13.53
CA SER A 555 -11.42 16.25 -14.62
C SER A 555 -11.09 15.65 -16.00
N LYS A 556 -12.09 15.06 -16.67
CA LYS A 556 -11.98 14.41 -18.00
C LYS A 556 -11.80 15.37 -19.20
N GLN A 557 -11.12 16.50 -19.03
CA GLN A 557 -10.74 17.38 -20.14
C GLN A 557 -9.32 17.92 -19.94
N GLY A 558 -8.40 17.43 -20.78
CA GLY A 558 -7.12 18.09 -21.09
C GLY A 558 -5.90 17.61 -20.29
N ASP A 559 -4.78 17.55 -21.01
CA ASP A 559 -3.40 17.32 -20.56
C ASP A 559 -3.12 17.94 -19.18
N SER A 560 -2.41 17.22 -18.30
CA SER A 560 -2.07 17.62 -16.92
C SER A 560 -1.21 18.88 -16.85
N ARG A 561 -1.82 20.06 -17.08
CA ARG A 561 -1.14 21.35 -17.07
C ARG A 561 -1.90 22.36 -16.20
N LEU A 562 -1.12 23.14 -15.44
CA LEU A 562 -1.61 24.29 -14.66
C LEU A 562 -2.24 25.33 -15.59
N LYS A 563 -3.34 25.95 -15.16
CA LYS A 563 -3.98 27.04 -15.91
C LYS A 563 -3.92 28.31 -15.04
N ILE A 564 -3.18 29.33 -15.50
CA ILE A 564 -3.22 30.67 -14.90
C ILE A 564 -4.49 31.35 -15.41
N ILE A 565 -5.34 31.83 -14.52
CA ILE A 565 -6.71 32.22 -14.88
C ILE A 565 -6.88 33.73 -15.06
N HIS A 566 -6.04 34.60 -14.47
CA HIS A 566 -6.14 36.04 -14.76
C HIS A 566 -4.88 36.81 -14.35
N ARG A 567 -4.65 37.96 -15.01
CA ARG A 567 -3.49 38.86 -14.79
C ARG A 567 -3.77 40.08 -13.90
N ASP A 568 -4.96 40.22 -13.33
CA ASP A 568 -5.26 41.29 -12.37
C ASP A 568 -6.40 40.88 -11.41
N LEU A 569 -6.10 40.90 -10.11
CA LEU A 569 -7.03 40.51 -9.02
C LEU A 569 -8.01 41.63 -8.60
N LYS A 570 -8.05 42.75 -9.32
CA LYS A 570 -8.97 43.88 -9.05
C LYS A 570 -10.36 43.75 -9.72
N LEU A 571 -10.58 42.73 -10.55
CA LEU A 571 -11.85 42.55 -11.31
C LEU A 571 -12.55 41.22 -11.03
N ALA A 572 -12.16 40.48 -9.99
CA ALA A 572 -12.69 39.15 -9.68
C ALA A 572 -13.44 39.05 -8.33
N PHE A 573 -13.77 40.19 -7.72
CA PHE A 573 -14.68 40.27 -6.58
C PHE A 573 -15.91 41.10 -6.95
#